data_AF-A0AAV3M7R0-F1
#
_entry.id   AF-A0AAV3M7R0-F1
#
_cell.length_a   1.000
_cell.length_b   1.000
_cell.length_c   1.000
_cell.angle_alpha   90.00
_cell.angle_beta   90.00
_cell.angle_gamma   90.00
#
_symmetry.space_group_name_H-M   'P 1'
#
loop_
_entity.id
_entity.type
_entity.pdbx_description
1 polymer ?
#
loop_
_entity_poly.entity_id
_entity_poly.type
_entity_poly.pdbx_seq_one_letter_code
_entity_poly.pdbx_strand_id
1 'polypeptide(L)'
;MDYGYAGTAHKAQGTSSLFVIVLGGVTGGRRFLATLRDAHVALSRTKAHVQTYSDDLDKWTKAIESPGNRQTAHDVLLAEQNWVAKVGNQLFDHAKPLNETAIGRALSRQMGLGESHEGKFVYPSTKHPEPYVAWPAYDVHGKAQGTVLQTIELDGDKLQELRTEERLLGSE
;
A
#
# COMPACT_ATOMS: atom_id res chain seq x y z
N MET A 1 14.75 -8.48 44.06
CA MET A 1 15.75 -9.22 43.27
C MET A 1 15.01 -10.34 42.56
N ASP A 2 15.01 -10.35 41.22
CA ASP A 2 14.45 -11.44 40.44
C ASP A 2 15.59 -12.44 40.14
N TYR A 3 15.49 -13.67 40.62
CA TYR A 3 16.48 -14.73 40.39
C TYR A 3 16.21 -15.50 39.08
N GLY A 4 15.52 -14.87 38.14
CA GLY A 4 15.17 -15.46 36.87
C GLY A 4 16.40 -15.84 36.04
N TYR A 5 16.72 -17.14 35.98
CA TYR A 5 17.67 -17.72 35.03
C TYR A 5 17.15 -17.69 33.58
N ALA A 6 15.90 -17.27 33.38
CA ALA A 6 15.25 -17.09 32.08
C ALA A 6 14.56 -15.72 32.01
N GLY A 7 14.71 -15.03 30.89
CA GLY A 7 14.03 -13.77 30.60
C GLY A 7 13.20 -13.87 29.32
N THR A 8 12.17 -13.04 29.20
CA THR A 8 11.44 -12.92 27.93
C THR A 8 12.34 -12.26 26.89
N ALA A 9 12.23 -12.66 25.62
CA ALA A 9 12.99 -12.05 24.52
C ALA A 9 12.83 -10.52 24.51
N HIS A 10 11.61 -10.05 24.81
CA HIS A 10 11.27 -8.64 24.91
C HIS A 10 12.06 -7.87 26.00
N LYS A 11 12.28 -8.46 27.19
CA LYS A 11 13.02 -7.81 28.29
C LYS A 11 14.55 -7.82 28.10
N ALA A 12 15.06 -8.61 27.16
CA ALA A 12 16.49 -8.81 26.95
C ALA A 12 17.02 -8.15 25.66
N GLN A 13 16.23 -7.29 25.04
CA GLN A 13 16.60 -6.56 23.83
C GLN A 13 17.83 -5.67 24.10
N GLY A 14 18.87 -5.78 23.27
CA GLY A 14 20.12 -5.01 23.39
C GLY A 14 21.23 -5.65 24.22
N THR A 15 21.02 -6.82 24.81
CA THR A 15 22.08 -7.58 25.51
C THR A 15 22.55 -8.77 24.68
N SER A 16 23.83 -8.86 24.34
CA SER A 16 24.40 -10.01 23.64
C SER A 16 24.93 -11.07 24.60
N SER A 17 24.84 -12.35 24.23
CA SER A 17 25.36 -13.47 25.01
C SER A 17 26.19 -14.40 24.11
N LEU A 18 27.19 -15.08 24.69
CA LEU A 18 27.97 -16.09 23.97
C LEU A 18 27.09 -17.27 23.54
N PHE A 19 26.23 -17.71 24.46
CA PHE A 19 25.32 -18.85 24.28
C PHE A 19 23.89 -18.43 24.63
N VAL A 20 22.92 -18.88 23.83
CA VAL A 20 21.49 -18.63 24.04
C VAL A 20 20.73 -19.93 23.88
N ILE A 21 19.77 -20.17 24.79
CA ILE A 21 18.78 -21.24 24.65
C ILE A 21 17.43 -20.57 24.39
N VAL A 22 16.78 -20.94 23.29
CA VAL A 22 15.48 -20.41 22.89
C VAL A 22 14.41 -21.48 23.11
N LEU A 23 13.31 -21.10 23.74
CA LEU A 23 12.12 -21.93 23.84
C LEU A 23 11.04 -21.38 22.90
N GLY A 24 10.85 -22.04 21.77
CA GLY A 24 9.76 -21.77 20.84
C GLY A 24 8.54 -22.63 21.18
N GLY A 25 7.33 -22.07 21.18
CA GLY A 25 6.13 -22.86 21.42
C GLY A 25 5.01 -22.53 20.45
N VAL A 26 4.35 -23.53 19.90
CA VAL A 26 3.20 -23.34 18.99
C VAL A 26 1.86 -23.71 19.63
N THR A 27 1.88 -24.31 20.82
CA THR A 27 0.69 -24.70 21.58
C THR A 27 0.47 -23.85 22.84
N GLY A 28 -0.80 -23.81 23.28
CA GLY A 28 -1.21 -23.15 24.53
C GLY A 28 -0.75 -21.69 24.65
N GLY A 29 -0.36 -21.28 25.86
CA GLY A 29 0.12 -19.92 26.13
C GLY A 29 1.47 -19.57 25.47
N ARG A 30 2.20 -20.55 24.91
CA ARG A 30 3.51 -20.31 24.27
C ARG A 30 3.38 -19.91 22.80
N ARG A 31 2.20 -20.10 22.20
CA ARG A 31 1.90 -19.73 20.81
C ARG A 31 2.23 -18.26 20.50
N PHE A 32 2.08 -17.37 21.48
CA PHE A 32 2.44 -15.97 21.35
C PHE A 32 3.94 -15.72 21.12
N LEU A 33 4.81 -16.70 21.41
CA LEU A 33 6.26 -16.64 21.21
C LEU A 33 6.70 -17.16 19.83
N ALA A 34 5.78 -17.73 19.05
CA ALA A 34 6.03 -18.21 17.69
C ALA A 34 5.83 -17.09 16.66
N THR A 35 6.53 -15.97 16.86
CA THR A 35 6.49 -14.82 15.92
C THR A 35 7.89 -14.55 15.37
N LEU A 36 7.97 -14.01 14.14
CA LEU A 36 9.24 -13.61 13.54
C LEU A 36 10.03 -12.67 14.44
N ARG A 37 9.35 -11.71 15.08
CA ARG A 37 10.00 -10.69 15.93
C ARG A 37 10.62 -11.32 17.18
N ASP A 38 9.90 -12.20 17.86
CA ASP A 38 10.42 -12.84 19.07
C ASP A 38 11.58 -13.76 18.73
N ALA A 39 11.48 -14.53 17.64
CA ALA A 39 12.57 -15.36 17.14
C ALA A 39 13.79 -14.51 16.74
N HIS A 40 13.57 -13.41 16.01
CA HIS A 40 14.65 -12.50 15.62
C HIS A 40 15.37 -11.93 16.84
N VAL A 41 14.65 -11.42 17.84
CA VAL A 41 15.26 -10.90 19.06
C VAL A 41 15.96 -11.99 19.86
N ALA A 42 15.41 -13.20 19.94
CA ALA A 42 16.03 -14.29 20.68
C ALA A 42 17.31 -14.81 20.00
N LEU A 43 17.27 -15.04 18.69
CA LEU A 43 18.37 -15.65 17.93
C LEU A 43 19.52 -14.67 17.67
N SER A 44 19.22 -13.41 17.34
CA SER A 44 20.22 -12.38 16.99
C SER A 44 21.16 -11.98 18.12
N ARG A 45 20.84 -12.34 19.37
CA ARG A 45 21.66 -12.02 20.55
C ARG A 45 22.89 -12.90 20.69
N THR A 46 22.92 -14.02 19.98
CA THR A 46 23.94 -15.06 20.12
C THR A 46 25.22 -14.65 19.39
N LYS A 47 26.36 -14.74 20.07
CA LYS A 47 27.67 -14.51 19.46
C LYS A 47 28.33 -15.77 18.90
N ALA A 48 28.05 -16.95 19.47
CA ALA A 48 28.68 -18.20 19.08
C ALA A 48 27.69 -19.32 18.73
N HIS A 49 26.82 -19.73 19.66
CA HIS A 49 25.91 -20.86 19.45
C HIS A 49 24.55 -20.69 20.10
N VAL A 50 23.50 -21.07 19.36
CA VAL A 50 22.11 -21.02 19.82
C VAL A 50 21.48 -22.40 19.73
N GLN A 51 20.76 -22.78 20.77
CA GLN A 51 19.99 -24.02 20.81
C GLN A 51 18.51 -23.71 20.98
N THR A 52 17.68 -24.19 20.05
CA THR A 52 16.24 -23.94 20.05
C THR A 52 15.50 -25.21 20.41
N TYR A 53 14.64 -25.13 21.42
CA TYR A 53 13.71 -26.18 21.82
C TYR A 53 12.30 -25.76 21.46
N SER A 54 11.54 -26.65 20.82
CA SER A 54 10.13 -26.42 20.53
C SER A 54 9.29 -27.67 20.72
N ASP A 55 8.01 -27.48 21.01
CA ASP A 55 6.99 -28.53 21.03
C ASP A 55 6.72 -29.10 19.63
N ASP A 56 6.88 -28.30 18.58
CA ASP A 56 6.80 -28.73 17.18
C ASP A 56 7.67 -27.78 16.34
N LEU A 57 8.88 -28.24 16.01
CA LEU A 57 9.90 -27.42 15.34
C LEU A 57 9.46 -26.99 13.94
N ASP A 58 8.78 -27.85 13.19
CA ASP A 58 8.33 -27.56 11.82
C ASP A 58 7.23 -26.49 11.81
N LYS A 59 6.26 -26.61 12.72
CA LYS A 59 5.22 -25.59 12.87
C LYS A 59 5.78 -24.29 13.39
N TRP A 60 6.73 -24.33 14.32
CA TRP A 60 7.35 -23.13 14.86
C TRP A 60 8.15 -22.39 13.77
N THR A 61 8.91 -23.12 12.96
CA THR A 61 9.67 -22.57 11.83
C THR A 61 8.75 -21.89 10.82
N LYS A 62 7.66 -22.57 10.42
CA LYS A 62 6.65 -21.98 9.52
C LYS A 62 6.00 -20.72 10.10
N ALA A 63 5.74 -20.70 11.41
CA ALA A 63 5.13 -19.56 12.09
C ALA A 63 6.05 -18.34 12.13
N ILE A 64 7.37 -18.54 12.31
CA ILE A 64 8.34 -17.44 12.32
C ILE A 64 8.70 -16.98 10.89
N GLU A 65 8.66 -17.86 9.89
CA GLU A 65 8.85 -17.50 8.48
C GLU A 65 7.67 -16.72 7.89
N SER A 66 6.50 -16.82 8.53
CA SER A 66 5.28 -16.11 8.14
C SER A 66 5.02 -14.95 9.11
N PRO A 67 5.57 -13.75 8.88
CA PRO A 67 5.48 -12.62 9.81
C PRO A 67 4.06 -12.15 10.16
N GLY A 68 3.04 -12.67 9.48
CA GLY A 68 1.66 -12.19 9.58
C GLY A 68 1.52 -10.77 9.01
N ASN A 69 0.31 -10.41 8.59
CA ASN A 69 0.04 -9.04 8.16
C ASN A 69 -0.46 -8.23 9.36
N ARG A 70 0.47 -7.61 10.11
CA ARG A 70 0.07 -6.70 11.20
C ARG A 70 -0.33 -5.37 10.58
N GLN A 71 -1.62 -5.17 10.43
CA GLN A 71 -2.16 -3.89 9.99
C GLN A 71 -1.91 -2.81 11.04
N THR A 72 -1.44 -1.65 10.60
CA THR A 72 -1.37 -0.44 11.42
C THR A 72 -2.77 0.16 11.56
N ALA A 73 -2.96 1.04 12.54
CA ALA A 73 -4.22 1.79 12.66
C ALA A 73 -4.52 2.58 11.38
N HIS A 74 -3.49 3.10 10.71
CA HIS A 74 -3.60 3.76 9.42
C HIS A 74 -4.17 2.81 8.35
N ASP A 75 -3.65 1.59 8.25
CA ASP A 75 -4.10 0.60 7.25
C ASP A 75 -5.56 0.20 7.44
N VAL A 76 -6.07 0.23 8.67
CA VAL A 76 -7.46 -0.09 8.99
C VAL A 76 -8.37 1.13 8.78
N LEU A 77 -7.97 2.29 9.29
CA LEU A 77 -8.79 3.51 9.27
C LEU A 77 -8.91 4.11 7.86
N LEU A 78 -7.88 3.99 7.04
CA LEU A 78 -7.82 4.57 5.70
C LEU A 78 -7.94 3.51 4.60
N ALA A 79 -8.39 2.30 4.94
CA ALA A 79 -8.53 1.19 4.00
C ALA A 79 -9.40 1.57 2.78
N GLU A 80 -10.52 2.26 3.02
CA GLU A 80 -11.44 2.70 1.98
C GLU A 80 -10.81 3.78 1.09
N GLN A 81 -10.19 4.80 1.68
CA GLN A 81 -9.52 5.86 0.94
C GLN A 81 -8.36 5.32 0.09
N ASN A 82 -7.55 4.42 0.65
CA ASN A 82 -6.49 3.72 -0.08
C ASN A 82 -7.04 2.89 -1.25
N TRP A 83 -8.21 2.28 -1.07
CA TRP A 83 -8.87 1.54 -2.14
C TRP A 83 -9.38 2.48 -3.25
N VAL A 84 -10.02 3.60 -2.91
CA VAL A 84 -10.49 4.60 -3.89
C VAL A 84 -9.31 5.20 -4.65
N ALA A 85 -8.23 5.59 -3.97
CA ALA A 85 -6.99 6.07 -4.59
C ALA A 85 -6.39 5.04 -5.55
N LYS A 86 -6.38 3.75 -5.16
CA LYS A 86 -5.91 2.67 -6.02
C LYS A 86 -6.77 2.53 -7.28
N VAL A 87 -8.10 2.59 -7.15
CA VAL A 87 -9.01 2.54 -8.30
C VAL A 87 -8.83 3.74 -9.22
N GLY A 88 -8.69 4.95 -8.65
CA GLY A 88 -8.40 6.17 -9.41
C GLY A 88 -7.10 6.05 -10.21
N ASN A 89 -6.01 5.68 -9.54
CA ASN A 89 -4.71 5.48 -10.19
C ASN A 89 -4.79 4.41 -11.30
N GLN A 90 -5.47 3.29 -11.07
CA GLN A 90 -5.68 2.27 -12.09
C GLN A 90 -6.48 2.80 -13.29
N LEU A 91 -7.51 3.61 -13.06
CA LEU A 91 -8.27 4.24 -14.14
C LEU A 91 -7.37 5.16 -14.96
N PHE A 92 -6.55 5.99 -14.31
CA PHE A 92 -5.62 6.89 -14.97
C PHE A 92 -4.54 6.13 -15.76
N ASP A 93 -4.00 5.04 -15.23
CA ASP A 93 -2.99 4.22 -15.93
C ASP A 93 -3.51 3.65 -17.25
N HIS A 94 -4.78 3.23 -17.28
CA HIS A 94 -5.41 2.66 -18.48
C HIS A 94 -6.02 3.71 -19.42
N ALA A 95 -6.10 4.97 -19.01
CA ALA A 95 -6.62 6.06 -19.82
C ALA A 95 -5.64 6.42 -20.96
N LYS A 96 -6.17 6.96 -22.07
CA LYS A 96 -5.32 7.34 -23.21
C LYS A 96 -4.78 8.76 -23.04
N PRO A 97 -3.49 9.02 -23.27
CA PRO A 97 -2.94 10.38 -23.29
C PRO A 97 -3.74 11.33 -24.21
N LEU A 98 -3.96 12.57 -23.77
CA LEU A 98 -4.73 13.54 -24.57
C LEU A 98 -4.05 13.83 -25.93
N ASN A 99 -2.72 13.83 -25.97
CA ASN A 99 -1.94 14.06 -27.20
C ASN A 99 -2.10 12.92 -28.25
N GLU A 100 -2.54 11.73 -27.85
CA GLU A 100 -2.74 10.58 -28.75
C GLU A 100 -4.12 10.56 -29.43
N THR A 101 -5.08 11.35 -28.94
CA THR A 101 -6.45 11.35 -29.46
C THR A 101 -6.79 12.66 -30.17
N ALA A 102 -7.66 12.63 -31.18
CA ALA A 102 -8.09 13.85 -31.88
C ALA A 102 -8.83 14.81 -30.93
N ILE A 103 -9.74 14.24 -30.13
CA ILE A 103 -10.51 14.94 -29.09
C ILE A 103 -9.57 15.49 -28.01
N GLY A 104 -8.62 14.68 -27.52
CA GLY A 104 -7.68 15.12 -26.49
C GLY A 104 -6.74 16.23 -26.96
N ARG A 105 -6.29 16.21 -28.22
CA ARG A 105 -5.51 17.32 -28.79
C ARG A 105 -6.34 18.59 -28.96
N ALA A 106 -7.61 18.48 -29.37
CA ALA A 106 -8.50 19.63 -29.42
C ALA A 106 -8.70 20.25 -28.04
N LEU A 107 -8.90 19.39 -27.04
CA LEU A 107 -9.06 19.77 -25.65
C LEU A 107 -7.80 20.43 -25.06
N SER A 108 -6.63 19.86 -25.34
CA SER A 108 -5.35 20.42 -24.90
C SER A 108 -5.13 21.84 -25.42
N ARG A 109 -5.54 22.12 -26.67
CA ARG A 109 -5.48 23.48 -27.23
C ARG A 109 -6.49 24.42 -26.58
N GLN A 110 -7.71 23.94 -26.32
CA GLN A 110 -8.77 24.74 -25.68
C GLN A 110 -8.41 25.11 -24.23
N MET A 111 -7.82 24.18 -23.48
CA MET A 111 -7.36 24.41 -22.11
C MET A 111 -6.02 25.16 -22.02
N GLY A 112 -5.37 25.44 -23.16
CA GLY A 112 -4.04 26.07 -23.18
C GLY A 112 -2.95 25.22 -22.50
N LEU A 113 -3.12 23.89 -22.48
CA LEU A 113 -2.11 22.98 -21.95
C LEU A 113 -0.90 23.00 -22.90
N GLY A 114 0.30 23.18 -22.35
CA GLY A 114 1.53 23.08 -23.13
C GLY A 114 1.79 21.66 -23.64
N GLU A 115 2.91 21.46 -24.35
CA GLU A 115 3.28 20.14 -24.89
C GLU A 115 3.54 19.08 -23.81
N SER A 116 3.81 19.51 -22.58
CA SER A 116 4.06 18.65 -21.42
C SER A 116 2.88 18.74 -20.45
N HIS A 117 1.97 17.78 -20.52
CA HIS A 117 0.88 17.62 -19.55
C HIS A 117 0.62 16.13 -19.29
N GLU A 118 0.09 15.80 -18.10
CA GLU A 118 -0.23 14.42 -17.73
C GLU A 118 -1.71 14.07 -17.97
N GLY A 119 -2.51 15.01 -18.48
CA GLY A 119 -3.94 14.76 -18.73
C GLY A 119 -4.18 13.59 -19.68
N LYS A 120 -5.14 12.74 -19.33
CA LYS A 120 -5.56 11.57 -20.11
C LYS A 120 -7.07 11.57 -20.34
N PHE A 121 -7.48 11.07 -21.50
CA PHE A 121 -8.87 10.86 -21.87
C PHE A 121 -9.36 9.48 -21.40
N VAL A 122 -10.49 9.48 -20.68
CA VAL A 122 -11.22 8.28 -20.28
C VAL A 122 -12.43 8.13 -21.17
N TYR A 123 -12.47 7.03 -21.93
CA TYR A 123 -13.60 6.72 -22.78
C TYR A 123 -14.85 6.37 -21.95
N PRO A 124 -16.04 6.73 -22.45
CA PRO A 124 -17.28 6.31 -21.83
C PRO A 124 -17.37 4.79 -21.82
N SER A 125 -17.94 4.26 -20.75
CA SER A 125 -18.14 2.83 -20.52
C SER A 125 -19.56 2.57 -20.03
N THR A 126 -19.98 1.31 -19.96
CA THR A 126 -21.30 0.93 -19.45
C THR A 126 -21.55 1.38 -18.01
N LYS A 127 -20.49 1.54 -17.19
CA LYS A 127 -20.59 2.04 -15.81
C LYS A 127 -20.51 3.57 -15.72
N HIS A 128 -19.88 4.19 -16.70
CA HIS A 128 -19.61 5.63 -16.75
C HIS A 128 -19.90 6.13 -18.16
N PRO A 129 -21.17 6.45 -18.46
CA PRO A 129 -21.61 6.74 -19.83
C PRO A 129 -21.09 8.06 -20.38
N GLU A 130 -20.64 8.96 -19.50
CA GLU A 130 -20.04 10.23 -19.90
C GLU A 130 -18.52 10.07 -20.13
N PRO A 131 -17.94 10.82 -21.07
CA PRO A 131 -16.50 10.90 -21.25
C PRO A 131 -15.87 11.82 -20.19
N TYR A 132 -14.66 11.48 -19.75
CA TYR A 132 -13.94 12.26 -18.74
C TYR A 132 -12.50 12.55 -19.15
N VAL A 133 -11.96 13.60 -18.55
CA VAL A 133 -10.53 13.90 -18.53
C VAL A 133 -10.03 13.54 -17.15
N ALA A 134 -9.01 12.70 -17.10
CA ALA A 134 -8.37 12.25 -15.88
C ALA A 134 -7.05 12.98 -15.66
N TRP A 135 -6.87 13.47 -14.44
CA TRP A 135 -5.67 14.16 -13.96
C TRP A 135 -5.11 13.43 -12.75
N PRO A 136 -3.78 13.20 -12.68
CA PRO A 136 -3.20 12.57 -11.51
C PRO A 136 -3.23 13.55 -10.32
N ALA A 137 -3.65 13.06 -9.16
CA ALA A 137 -3.62 13.80 -7.90
C ALA A 137 -2.40 13.35 -7.09
N TYR A 138 -1.59 14.31 -6.64
CA TYR A 138 -0.39 14.05 -5.85
C TYR A 138 -0.49 14.70 -4.47
N ASP A 139 0.10 14.05 -3.46
CA ASP A 139 0.31 14.70 -2.16
C ASP A 139 1.47 15.72 -2.22
N VAL A 140 1.69 16.40 -1.09
CA VAL A 140 2.79 17.36 -0.89
C VAL A 140 4.19 16.75 -1.06
N HIS A 141 4.30 15.42 -1.11
CA HIS A 141 5.55 14.69 -1.31
C HIS A 141 5.69 14.12 -2.72
N GLY A 142 4.74 14.40 -3.62
CA GLY A 142 4.73 13.90 -5.00
C GLY A 142 4.29 12.45 -5.14
N LYS A 143 3.66 11.86 -4.12
CA LYS A 143 3.09 10.50 -4.20
C LYS A 143 1.67 10.57 -4.77
N ALA A 144 1.36 9.68 -5.71
CA ALA A 144 0.03 9.61 -6.29
C ALA A 144 -1.03 9.21 -5.24
N GLN A 145 -2.00 10.08 -5.02
CA GLN A 145 -3.12 9.91 -4.08
C GLN A 145 -4.46 9.62 -4.78
N GLY A 146 -4.46 9.54 -6.10
CA GLY A 146 -5.65 9.20 -6.87
C GLY A 146 -5.73 9.98 -8.17
N THR A 147 -6.95 10.20 -8.63
CA THR A 147 -7.21 10.84 -9.92
C THR A 147 -8.41 11.76 -9.83
N VAL A 148 -8.26 12.98 -10.33
CA VAL A 148 -9.37 13.92 -10.52
C VAL A 148 -9.96 13.67 -11.90
N LEU A 149 -11.28 13.47 -11.95
CA LEU A 149 -12.05 13.34 -13.18
C LEU A 149 -12.81 14.62 -13.44
N GLN A 150 -12.70 15.12 -14.66
CA GLN A 150 -13.45 16.27 -15.13
C GLN A 150 -14.35 15.85 -16.29
N THR A 151 -15.65 16.14 -16.18
CA THR A 151 -16.62 15.78 -17.21
C THR A 151 -16.45 16.66 -18.44
N ILE A 152 -16.58 16.06 -19.61
CA ILE A 152 -16.56 16.76 -20.90
C ILE A 152 -17.84 16.47 -21.68
N GLU A 153 -18.35 17.49 -22.36
CA GLU A 153 -19.43 17.31 -23.32
C GLU A 153 -18.87 17.07 -24.72
N LEU A 154 -19.33 15.98 -25.33
CA LEU A 154 -19.04 15.64 -26.72
C LEU A 154 -20.32 15.76 -27.54
N ASP A 155 -20.25 16.50 -28.65
CA ASP A 155 -21.23 16.45 -29.72
C ASP A 155 -20.70 15.52 -30.82
N GLY A 156 -21.06 14.23 -30.72
CA GLY A 156 -20.49 13.17 -31.55
C GLY A 156 -18.99 13.01 -31.31
N ASP A 157 -18.17 13.31 -32.34
CA ASP A 157 -16.70 13.26 -32.28
C ASP A 157 -16.04 14.64 -32.02
N LYS A 158 -16.85 15.67 -31.73
CA LYS A 158 -16.36 17.04 -31.47
C LYS A 158 -16.56 17.43 -30.02
N LEU A 159 -15.54 18.06 -29.44
CA LEU A 159 -15.61 18.58 -28.08
C LEU A 159 -16.39 19.89 -28.05
N GLN A 160 -17.35 20.00 -27.14
CA GLN A 160 -18.25 21.15 -27.05
C GLN A 160 -17.88 22.03 -25.85
N GLU A 161 -17.79 21.45 -24.65
CA GLU A 161 -17.52 22.21 -23.43
C GLU A 161 -16.88 21.35 -22.33
N LEU A 162 -16.04 21.99 -21.52
CA LEU A 162 -15.45 21.41 -20.31
C LEU A 162 -16.35 21.78 -19.13
N ARG A 163 -16.98 20.80 -18.47
CA ARG A 163 -17.78 21.10 -17.28
C ARG A 163 -16.87 21.30 -16.07
N THR A 164 -17.28 22.22 -15.19
CA THR A 164 -16.58 22.51 -13.91
C THR A 164 -16.80 21.42 -12.86
N GLU A 165 -17.60 20.39 -13.15
CA GLU A 165 -17.79 19.27 -12.23
C GLU A 165 -16.53 18.39 -12.21
N GLU A 166 -15.77 18.57 -11.13
CA GLU A 166 -14.60 17.76 -10.81
C GLU A 166 -14.96 16.72 -9.75
N ARG A 167 -14.55 15.48 -10.00
CA ARG A 167 -14.73 14.37 -9.06
C ARG A 167 -13.37 13.76 -8.72
N LEU A 168 -12.98 13.86 -7.46
CA LEU A 168 -11.79 13.18 -6.95
C LEU A 168 -12.09 11.69 -6.69
N LEU A 169 -11.30 10.82 -7.32
CA LEU A 169 -11.18 9.41 -6.98
C LEU A 169 -9.83 9.20 -6.29
N GLY A 170 -9.75 9.59 -5.03
CA GLY A 170 -8.51 9.58 -4.25
C GLY A 170 -8.72 9.78 -2.77
N SER A 171 -7.62 9.80 -2.02
CA SER A 171 -7.62 10.37 -0.68
C SER A 171 -7.49 11.89 -0.77
N GLU A 172 -8.12 12.61 0.17
CA GLU A 172 -7.93 14.06 0.36
C GLU A 172 -6.52 14.40 0.85
#